data_AF-A0A8W8HUQ5-F1
#
_entry.id   AF-A0A8W8HUQ5-F1
#
_cell.length_a   1.000
_cell.length_b   1.000
_cell.length_c   1.000
_cell.angle_alpha   90.00
_cell.angle_beta   90.00
_cell.angle_gamma   90.00
#
_symmetry.space_group_name_H-M   'P 1'
#
loop_
_entity.id
_entity.type
_entity.pdbx_description
1 polymer ?
#
loop_
_entity_poly.entity_id
_entity_poly.type
_entity_poly.pdbx_seq_one_letter_code
_entity_poly.pdbx_strand_id
1 'polypeptide(L)'
;MGGLGKDPIIAEAQDDDDASSTRKKSADTTKSAKTLQERMAARHSAKLEKACREVAMTSRASKVTTVTGTISKLETDRTEESGDVQLTPQERLEKVWNALEMPDNLKLDMAIKYSTNEYYVKLFEAIERWEKVTELILKREDLLAKLEKFERAASDPNRFFEKGNKGSSVKRLQEAKQRSYLYKRIEYYDQEIKVELNFIKKHFKDEVSYKGRPYEEKIKWDRIEMLYWLQEERKSSAIRYESMMRPFQVGTAQLEPIPNLPQEGVV
;
A
#
# COMPACT_ATOMS: atom_id res chain seq x y z
N MET A 1 -25.76 5.64 -48.07
CA MET A 1 -26.67 5.15 -47.02
C MET A 1 -25.88 5.08 -45.71
N GLY A 2 -25.66 6.13 -44.90
CA GLY A 2 -26.40 7.38 -44.69
C GLY A 2 -27.30 7.22 -43.47
N GLY A 3 -26.83 7.59 -42.26
CA GLY A 3 -27.62 7.47 -41.03
C GLY A 3 -26.89 7.93 -39.75
N LEU A 4 -26.53 9.22 -39.67
CA LEU A 4 -26.25 9.91 -38.41
C LEU A 4 -27.54 10.63 -38.00
N GLY A 5 -28.00 10.37 -36.77
CA GLY A 5 -29.20 10.97 -36.19
C GLY A 5 -29.05 12.49 -36.02
N LYS A 6 -30.14 13.21 -36.25
CA LYS A 6 -30.28 14.65 -36.02
C LYS A 6 -30.48 14.93 -34.54
N ASP A 7 -29.70 15.84 -33.99
CA ASP A 7 -29.97 16.50 -32.71
C ASP A 7 -31.06 17.59 -32.89
N PRO A 8 -31.90 17.85 -31.87
CA PRO A 8 -32.93 18.87 -31.95
C PRO A 8 -32.37 20.29 -31.75
N ILE A 9 -32.83 21.20 -32.60
CA ILE A 9 -32.56 22.64 -32.59
C ILE A 9 -33.42 23.30 -31.50
N ILE A 10 -32.80 23.98 -30.54
CA ILE A 10 -33.49 24.91 -29.64
C ILE A 10 -33.29 26.31 -30.20
N ALA A 11 -34.41 26.95 -30.54
CA ALA A 11 -34.46 28.31 -31.06
C ALA A 11 -34.07 29.32 -29.98
N GLU A 12 -33.22 30.26 -30.38
CA GLU A 12 -32.81 31.44 -29.62
C GLU A 12 -33.98 32.43 -29.54
N ALA A 13 -34.18 33.02 -28.37
CA ALA A 13 -34.97 34.24 -28.20
C ALA A 13 -34.15 35.20 -27.34
N GLN A 14 -33.98 36.40 -27.90
CA GLN A 14 -33.14 37.51 -27.48
C GLN A 14 -33.55 38.15 -26.15
N ASP A 15 -32.53 38.82 -25.58
CA ASP A 15 -32.51 39.71 -24.43
C ASP A 15 -33.53 40.86 -24.49
N ASP A 16 -33.97 41.33 -23.32
CA ASP A 16 -34.25 42.75 -23.05
C ASP A 16 -34.00 43.08 -21.55
N ASP A 17 -33.27 44.18 -21.34
CA ASP A 17 -32.81 44.77 -20.08
C ASP A 17 -33.91 45.53 -19.30
N ASP A 18 -33.70 45.67 -17.98
CA ASP A 18 -33.70 46.94 -17.21
C ASP A 18 -34.47 47.02 -15.85
N ALA A 19 -33.73 47.60 -14.89
CA ALA A 19 -34.03 48.34 -13.66
C ALA A 19 -35.13 47.98 -12.63
N SER A 20 -34.62 47.57 -11.45
CA SER A 20 -34.88 48.13 -10.10
C SER A 20 -36.25 47.93 -9.39
N SER A 21 -36.22 47.29 -8.21
CA SER A 21 -36.70 47.88 -6.93
C SER A 21 -36.52 46.93 -5.72
N THR A 22 -35.64 47.36 -4.81
CA THR A 22 -35.79 47.39 -3.34
C THR A 22 -36.42 46.18 -2.61
N ARG A 23 -35.59 45.35 -1.95
CA ARG A 23 -36.00 44.57 -0.77
C ARG A 23 -35.11 44.80 0.44
N LYS A 24 -35.79 45.10 1.55
CA LYS A 24 -35.25 45.46 2.87
C LYS A 24 -34.54 44.26 3.52
N LYS A 25 -33.42 44.55 4.18
CA LYS A 25 -32.70 43.67 5.11
C LYS A 25 -33.54 43.33 6.34
N SER A 26 -33.53 42.07 6.76
CA SER A 26 -33.86 41.63 8.12
C SER A 26 -32.73 40.72 8.59
N ALA A 27 -32.05 41.14 9.65
CA ALA A 27 -30.93 40.45 10.27
C ALA A 27 -31.44 39.57 11.42
N ASP A 28 -31.31 38.24 11.32
CA ASP A 28 -31.21 37.38 12.50
C ASP A 28 -30.66 35.98 12.13
N THR A 29 -29.34 35.83 12.02
CA THR A 29 -28.68 34.53 11.79
C THR A 29 -27.34 34.42 12.53
N THR A 30 -27.27 34.81 13.81
CA THR A 30 -26.02 34.64 14.59
C THR A 30 -26.18 33.84 15.89
N LYS A 31 -27.39 33.42 16.27
CA LYS A 31 -27.60 32.65 17.51
C LYS A 31 -27.48 31.13 17.36
N SER A 32 -27.55 30.58 16.14
CA SER A 32 -27.56 29.12 15.92
C SER A 32 -26.15 28.49 15.85
N ALA A 33 -25.13 29.26 15.45
CA ALA A 33 -23.76 28.75 15.32
C ALA A 33 -23.06 28.50 16.67
N LYS A 34 -23.43 29.24 17.72
CA LYS A 34 -22.80 29.13 19.05
C LYS A 34 -23.13 27.79 19.73
N THR A 35 -24.34 27.27 19.53
CA THR A 35 -24.85 26.04 20.16
C THR A 35 -24.24 24.75 19.56
N LEU A 36 -23.76 24.79 18.31
CA LEU A 36 -23.14 23.63 17.66
C LEU A 36 -21.66 23.46 18.07
N GLN A 37 -20.96 24.58 18.29
CA GLN A 37 -19.55 24.58 18.67
C GLN A 37 -19.36 24.17 20.14
N GLU A 38 -20.28 24.56 21.02
CA GLU A 38 -20.31 24.14 22.43
C GLU A 38 -20.56 22.63 22.59
N ARG A 39 -21.41 22.04 21.75
CA ARG A 39 -21.66 20.59 21.70
C ARG A 39 -20.49 19.77 21.18
N MET A 40 -19.63 20.34 20.32
CA MET A 40 -18.42 19.65 19.84
C MET A 40 -17.30 19.66 20.88
N ALA A 41 -17.16 20.73 21.67
CA ALA A 41 -16.19 20.81 22.75
C ALA A 41 -16.49 19.83 23.90
N ALA A 42 -17.77 19.68 24.29
CA ALA A 42 -18.20 18.75 25.33
C ALA A 42 -17.99 17.25 24.96
N ARG A 43 -17.92 16.92 23.67
CA ARG A 43 -17.64 15.55 23.20
C ARG A 43 -16.16 15.19 23.23
N HIS A 44 -15.27 16.17 23.15
CA HIS A 44 -13.82 15.93 23.23
C HIS A 44 -13.35 15.75 24.68
N SER A 45 -13.93 16.49 25.64
CA SER A 45 -13.59 16.34 27.06
C SER A 45 -14.05 14.99 27.65
N ALA A 46 -15.26 14.52 27.29
CA ALA A 46 -15.76 13.21 27.73
C ALA A 46 -14.97 12.01 27.16
N LYS A 47 -14.27 12.18 26.03
CA LYS A 47 -13.46 11.14 25.40
C LYS A 47 -12.05 11.03 26.01
N LEU A 48 -11.52 12.14 26.56
CA LEU A 48 -10.24 12.17 27.28
C LEU A 48 -10.37 11.63 28.71
N GLU A 49 -11.48 11.88 29.41
CA GLU A 49 -11.76 11.29 30.73
C GLU A 49 -11.90 9.76 30.68
N LYS A 50 -12.51 9.22 29.61
CA LYS A 50 -12.69 7.77 29.46
C LYS A 50 -11.38 7.05 29.12
N ALA A 51 -10.49 7.68 28.34
CA ALA A 51 -9.18 7.13 28.02
C ALA A 51 -8.22 7.11 29.24
N CYS A 52 -8.38 8.04 30.19
CA CYS A 52 -7.54 8.10 31.39
C CYS A 52 -7.95 7.07 32.47
N ARG A 53 -9.21 6.60 32.47
CA ARG A 53 -9.67 5.56 33.42
C ARG A 53 -9.32 4.13 33.01
N GLU A 54 -9.08 3.86 31.72
CA GLU A 54 -8.73 2.51 31.22
C GLU A 54 -7.26 2.14 31.47
N VAL A 55 -6.37 3.14 31.62
CA VAL A 55 -4.92 2.92 31.88
C VAL A 55 -4.62 2.70 33.37
N ALA A 56 -5.59 2.94 34.27
CA ALA A 56 -5.40 2.85 35.72
C ALA A 56 -5.76 1.49 36.36
N MET A 57 -6.10 0.46 35.57
CA MET A 57 -6.60 -0.83 36.09
C MET A 57 -5.76 -2.07 35.72
N THR A 58 -4.57 -1.91 35.14
CA THR A 58 -3.68 -3.04 34.77
C THR A 58 -2.32 -2.97 35.47
N SER A 59 -2.32 -2.93 36.80
CA SER A 59 -1.11 -3.22 37.57
C SER A 59 -1.45 -3.60 39.00
N ARG A 60 -1.79 -4.87 39.21
CA ARG A 60 -1.65 -5.49 40.54
C ARG A 60 -1.68 -7.02 40.50
N ALA A 61 -0.70 -7.57 41.21
CA ALA A 61 -0.58 -8.92 41.75
C ALA A 61 0.01 -10.03 40.85
N SER A 62 1.31 -10.28 41.03
CA SER A 62 1.84 -11.63 41.18
C SER A 62 2.78 -11.63 42.38
N LYS A 63 2.39 -12.34 43.43
CA LYS A 63 3.07 -12.44 44.72
C LYS A 63 3.75 -13.82 44.75
N VAL A 64 5.07 -13.83 44.78
CA VAL A 64 5.92 -15.02 44.90
C VAL A 64 5.81 -15.59 46.32
N THR A 65 5.77 -16.93 46.42
CA THR A 65 5.95 -17.67 47.68
C THR A 65 7.26 -18.45 47.60
N THR A 66 8.08 -18.26 48.62
CA THR A 66 9.40 -18.84 48.91
C THR A 66 9.38 -20.37 49.05
N VAL A 67 10.50 -21.06 48.74
CA VAL A 67 11.24 -22.01 49.61
C VAL A 67 12.37 -22.75 48.85
N THR A 68 13.60 -22.35 49.21
CA THR A 68 14.77 -23.16 49.64
C THR A 68 15.53 -24.09 48.68
N GLY A 69 16.85 -23.85 48.61
CA GLY A 69 17.93 -24.79 48.23
C GLY A 69 19.14 -24.05 47.65
N THR A 70 20.12 -23.54 48.43
CA THR A 70 21.46 -24.16 48.66
C THR A 70 22.09 -24.69 47.36
N ILE A 71 23.30 -24.35 46.87
CA ILE A 71 24.56 -23.84 47.42
C ILE A 71 25.43 -23.34 46.23
N SER A 72 26.35 -22.40 46.48
CA SER A 72 27.67 -22.27 45.83
C SER A 72 27.82 -21.52 44.48
N LYS A 73 28.43 -20.32 44.59
CA LYS A 73 29.79 -19.99 44.09
C LYS A 73 29.91 -19.04 42.88
N LEU A 74 30.69 -17.98 43.15
CA LEU A 74 31.39 -17.02 42.28
C LEU A 74 30.54 -15.87 41.70
N GLU A 75 30.52 -14.79 42.50
CA GLU A 75 30.21 -13.44 42.07
C GLU A 75 31.23 -12.97 41.02
N THR A 76 30.72 -12.52 39.88
CA THR A 76 31.35 -11.47 39.08
C THR A 76 30.28 -10.41 38.93
N ASP A 77 30.41 -9.38 39.75
CA ASP A 77 29.61 -8.17 39.74
C ASP A 77 29.69 -7.53 38.34
N ARG A 78 28.60 -7.65 37.57
CA ARG A 78 28.38 -6.83 36.38
C ARG A 78 27.18 -5.96 36.66
N THR A 79 27.48 -4.73 37.04
CA THR A 79 26.61 -3.57 36.93
C THR A 79 25.85 -3.65 35.62
N GLU A 80 24.53 -3.84 35.71
CA GLU A 80 23.61 -3.68 34.58
C GLU A 80 23.54 -2.19 34.22
N GLU A 81 24.54 -1.70 33.49
CA GLU A 81 24.37 -0.50 32.71
C GLU A 81 23.57 -0.89 31.46
N SER A 82 22.33 -0.40 31.38
CA SER A 82 21.59 -0.30 30.12
C SER A 82 22.30 0.71 29.21
N GLY A 83 23.48 0.35 28.73
CA GLY A 83 24.21 1.09 27.72
C GLY A 83 23.51 0.89 26.39
N ASP A 84 23.12 2.00 25.76
CA ASP A 84 22.73 2.04 24.36
C ASP A 84 23.91 1.50 23.53
N VAL A 85 23.83 0.23 23.11
CA VAL A 85 24.89 -0.42 22.34
C VAL A 85 24.91 0.24 20.97
N GLN A 86 25.84 1.18 20.76
CA GLN A 86 26.04 1.80 19.46
C GLN A 86 26.42 0.73 18.44
N LEU A 87 25.54 0.54 17.45
CA LEU A 87 25.75 -0.39 16.36
C LEU A 87 26.91 0.07 15.49
N THR A 88 27.75 -0.88 15.11
CA THR A 88 28.81 -0.65 14.12
C THR A 88 28.21 -0.29 12.76
N PRO A 89 28.96 0.41 11.88
CA PRO A 89 28.52 0.69 10.51
C PRO A 89 28.10 -0.56 9.73
N GLN A 90 28.80 -1.68 9.96
CA GLN A 90 28.48 -2.95 9.33
C GLN A 90 27.12 -3.49 9.78
N GLU A 91 26.85 -3.54 11.09
CA GLU A 91 25.57 -4.01 11.63
C GLU A 91 24.39 -3.14 11.16
N ARG A 92 24.61 -1.82 11.03
CA ARG A 92 23.61 -0.89 10.48
C ARG A 92 23.30 -1.19 9.02
N LEU A 93 24.33 -1.41 8.20
CA LEU A 93 24.16 -1.82 6.79
C LEU A 93 23.49 -3.17 6.67
N GLU A 94 23.84 -4.16 7.50
CA GLU A 94 23.19 -5.47 7.49
C GLU A 94 21.69 -5.37 7.77
N LYS A 95 21.27 -4.50 8.71
CA LYS A 95 19.84 -4.23 8.94
C LYS A 95 19.16 -3.65 7.70
N VAL A 96 19.79 -2.69 7.02
CA VAL A 96 19.28 -2.12 5.77
C VAL A 96 19.17 -3.19 4.69
N TRP A 97 20.22 -3.98 4.47
CA TRP A 97 20.24 -5.02 3.44
C TRP A 97 19.19 -6.10 3.67
N ASN A 98 19.02 -6.52 4.93
CA ASN A 98 18.00 -7.49 5.31
C ASN A 98 16.59 -6.93 5.12
N ALA A 99 16.35 -5.69 5.54
CA ALA A 99 15.07 -5.01 5.38
C ALA A 99 14.68 -4.81 3.91
N LEU A 100 15.65 -4.51 3.06
CA LEU A 100 15.44 -4.33 1.62
C LEU A 100 15.45 -5.64 0.82
N GLU A 101 15.70 -6.77 1.48
CA GLU A 101 15.90 -8.08 0.83
C GLU A 101 16.90 -7.98 -0.34
N MET A 102 18.02 -7.32 -0.07
CA MET A 102 19.03 -7.03 -1.08
C MET A 102 19.72 -8.33 -1.54
N PRO A 103 19.91 -8.56 -2.85
CA PRO A 103 20.73 -9.66 -3.37
C PRO A 103 22.19 -9.56 -2.93
N ASP A 104 22.84 -10.70 -2.73
CA ASP A 104 24.21 -10.75 -2.19
C ASP A 104 25.25 -10.07 -3.09
N ASN A 105 25.06 -10.11 -4.41
CA ASN A 105 25.92 -9.41 -5.36
C ASN A 105 25.90 -7.89 -5.13
N LEU A 106 24.73 -7.31 -4.83
CA LEU A 106 24.62 -5.87 -4.55
C LEU A 106 25.21 -5.50 -3.18
N LYS A 107 25.08 -6.39 -2.18
CA LYS A 107 25.75 -6.20 -0.88
C LYS A 107 27.26 -6.19 -1.05
N LEU A 108 27.79 -7.13 -1.84
CA LEU A 108 29.22 -7.24 -2.11
C LEU A 108 29.76 -6.00 -2.83
N ASP A 109 29.07 -5.54 -3.88
CA ASP A 109 29.45 -4.31 -4.61
C ASP A 109 29.53 -3.10 -3.68
N MET A 110 28.55 -2.95 -2.78
CA MET A 110 28.54 -1.90 -1.78
C MET A 110 29.70 -2.03 -0.77
N ALA A 111 29.96 -3.23 -0.27
CA ALA A 111 31.07 -3.48 0.65
C ALA A 111 32.43 -3.15 0.01
N ILE A 112 32.64 -3.58 -1.23
CA ILE A 112 33.86 -3.25 -1.99
C ILE A 112 33.98 -1.74 -2.15
N LYS A 113 32.92 -1.06 -2.59
CA LYS A 113 32.92 0.39 -2.80
C LYS A 113 33.31 1.16 -1.55
N TYR A 114 32.64 0.88 -0.43
CA TYR A 114 32.85 1.62 0.82
C TYR A 114 34.11 1.19 1.60
N SER A 115 34.78 0.11 1.18
CA SER A 115 36.13 -0.23 1.66
C SER A 115 37.24 0.67 1.08
N THR A 116 36.94 1.43 0.02
CA THR A 116 37.91 2.34 -0.60
C THR A 116 37.95 3.69 0.11
N ASN A 117 39.14 4.30 0.19
CA ASN A 117 39.34 5.54 0.96
C ASN A 117 38.43 6.71 0.50
N GLU A 118 38.12 6.80 -0.79
CA GLU A 118 37.26 7.86 -1.35
C GLU A 118 35.81 7.79 -0.86
N TYR A 119 35.25 6.59 -0.74
CA TYR A 119 33.87 6.37 -0.32
C TYR A 119 33.74 6.09 1.18
N TYR A 120 34.79 5.58 1.81
CA TYR A 120 34.83 5.34 3.25
C TYR A 120 34.53 6.62 4.05
N VAL A 121 35.08 7.77 3.63
CA VAL A 121 34.80 9.06 4.28
C VAL A 121 33.32 9.49 4.19
N LYS A 122 32.57 8.94 3.23
CA LYS A 122 31.13 9.20 3.02
C LYS A 122 30.25 8.10 3.62
N LEU A 123 30.83 7.04 4.19
CA LEU A 123 30.10 5.85 4.64
C LEU A 123 29.04 6.18 5.69
N PHE A 124 29.38 6.97 6.70
CA PHE A 124 28.45 7.30 7.78
C PHE A 124 27.22 8.07 7.27
N GLU A 125 27.43 9.08 6.43
CA GLU A 125 26.32 9.83 5.81
C GLU A 125 25.51 8.93 4.88
N ALA A 126 26.18 8.06 4.11
CA ALA A 126 25.49 7.11 3.24
C ALA A 126 24.58 6.19 4.05
N ILE A 127 25.05 5.62 5.17
CA ILE A 127 24.26 4.75 6.03
C ILE A 127 23.01 5.47 6.54
N GLU A 128 23.12 6.72 7.01
CA GLU A 128 21.97 7.49 7.48
C GLU A 128 20.92 7.68 6.37
N ARG A 129 21.37 7.96 5.14
CA ARG A 129 20.49 8.11 3.98
C ARG A 129 19.84 6.80 3.57
N TRP A 130 20.60 5.71 3.59
CA TRP A 130 20.13 4.35 3.32
C TRP A 130 19.11 3.88 4.36
N GLU A 131 19.33 4.15 5.64
CA GLU A 131 18.36 3.86 6.71
C GLU A 131 17.06 4.66 6.53
N LYS A 132 17.19 5.97 6.26
CA LYS A 132 16.04 6.84 6.03
C LYS A 132 15.19 6.38 4.85
N VAL A 133 15.82 6.13 3.69
CA VAL A 133 15.08 5.67 2.51
C VAL A 133 14.47 4.28 2.74
N THR A 134 15.15 3.40 3.48
CA THR A 134 14.62 2.08 3.83
C THR A 134 13.34 2.19 4.65
N GLU A 135 13.32 3.05 5.66
CA GLU A 135 12.10 3.27 6.47
C GLU A 135 10.92 3.75 5.60
N LEU A 136 11.19 4.69 4.68
CA LEU A 136 10.17 5.19 3.76
C LEU A 136 9.67 4.10 2.80
N ILE A 137 10.59 3.31 2.26
CA ILE A 137 10.29 2.16 1.39
C ILE A 137 9.36 1.18 2.11
N LEU A 138 9.72 0.73 3.32
CA LEU A 138 8.92 -0.24 4.06
C LEU A 138 7.51 0.28 4.37
N LYS A 139 7.37 1.57 4.71
CA LYS A 139 6.05 2.20 4.92
C LYS A 139 5.22 2.22 3.65
N ARG A 140 5.84 2.47 2.49
CA ARG A 140 5.17 2.41 1.19
C ARG A 140 4.74 0.99 0.84
N GLU A 141 5.60 0.00 1.00
CA GLU A 141 5.29 -1.40 0.69
C GLU A 141 4.15 -1.94 1.58
N ASP A 142 4.11 -1.58 2.87
CA ASP A 142 2.98 -1.89 3.76
C ASP A 142 1.66 -1.25 3.28
N LEU A 143 1.70 0.00 2.80
CA LEU A 143 0.52 0.64 2.23
C LEU A 143 0.06 0.00 0.93
N LEU A 144 0.99 -0.45 0.08
CA LEU A 144 0.66 -1.21 -1.13
C LEU A 144 0.02 -2.56 -0.78
N ALA A 145 0.55 -3.30 0.19
CA ALA A 145 -0.06 -4.54 0.65
C ALA A 145 -1.48 -4.32 1.21
N LYS A 146 -1.70 -3.23 1.96
CA LYS A 146 -3.03 -2.82 2.43
C LYS A 146 -3.97 -2.47 1.28
N LEU A 147 -3.46 -1.76 0.27
CA LEU A 147 -4.22 -1.41 -0.93
C LEU A 147 -4.60 -2.64 -1.74
N GLU A 148 -3.68 -3.58 -1.97
CA GLU A 148 -3.95 -4.82 -2.68
C GLU A 148 -5.04 -5.62 -1.97
N LYS A 149 -4.91 -5.83 -0.65
CA LYS A 149 -5.92 -6.52 0.15
C LYS A 149 -7.29 -5.85 0.05
N PHE A 150 -7.32 -4.52 0.04
CA PHE A 150 -8.55 -3.75 -0.15
C PHE A 150 -9.14 -3.93 -1.56
N GLU A 151 -8.34 -3.79 -2.61
CA GLU A 151 -8.79 -3.87 -4.00
C GLU A 151 -9.17 -5.28 -4.44
N ARG A 152 -8.64 -6.32 -3.78
CA ARG A 152 -9.08 -7.70 -3.99
C ARG A 152 -10.59 -7.83 -3.82
N ALA A 153 -11.17 -7.16 -2.81
CA ALA A 153 -12.62 -7.15 -2.56
C ALA A 153 -13.34 -5.95 -3.22
N ALA A 154 -12.76 -4.75 -3.17
CA ALA A 154 -13.41 -3.53 -3.63
C ALA A 154 -13.47 -3.38 -5.16
N SER A 155 -12.65 -4.12 -5.89
CA SER A 155 -12.66 -4.17 -7.36
C SER A 155 -13.22 -5.48 -7.93
N ASP A 156 -13.72 -6.38 -7.08
CA ASP A 156 -14.36 -7.63 -7.56
C ASP A 156 -15.74 -7.33 -8.18
N PRO A 157 -15.97 -7.66 -9.47
CA PRO A 157 -17.28 -7.53 -10.12
C PRO A 157 -18.37 -8.39 -9.46
N ASN A 158 -18.01 -9.54 -8.87
CA ASN A 158 -18.97 -10.43 -8.22
C ASN A 158 -19.67 -9.78 -7.02
N ARG A 159 -19.07 -8.72 -6.47
CA ARG A 159 -19.64 -7.94 -5.36
C ARG A 159 -21.03 -7.37 -5.64
N PHE A 160 -21.37 -7.12 -6.91
CA PHE A 160 -22.71 -6.64 -7.28
C PHE A 160 -23.79 -7.73 -7.19
N PHE A 161 -23.40 -8.99 -7.21
CA PHE A 161 -24.31 -10.14 -7.18
C PHE A 161 -24.39 -10.80 -5.79
N GLU A 162 -23.51 -10.42 -4.85
CA GLU A 162 -23.55 -10.92 -3.48
C GLU A 162 -24.76 -10.37 -2.70
N LYS A 163 -25.49 -11.25 -2.02
CA LYS A 163 -26.62 -10.88 -1.17
C LYS A 163 -26.14 -10.01 0.01
N GLY A 164 -26.86 -8.92 0.29
CA GLY A 164 -26.66 -8.07 1.47
C GLY A 164 -26.08 -6.69 1.17
N ASN A 165 -25.53 -6.03 2.19
CA ASN A 165 -25.15 -4.61 2.16
C ASN A 165 -23.82 -4.33 1.42
N LYS A 166 -23.29 -5.31 0.69
CA LYS A 166 -21.94 -5.27 0.09
C LYS A 166 -21.83 -4.44 -1.20
N GLY A 167 -22.96 -4.06 -1.81
CA GLY A 167 -23.04 -3.18 -2.98
C GLY A 167 -23.77 -1.85 -2.74
N SER A 168 -24.15 -1.53 -1.49
CA SER A 168 -24.92 -0.31 -1.20
C SER A 168 -24.12 0.97 -1.50
N SER A 169 -24.84 2.06 -1.80
CA SER A 169 -24.23 3.38 -2.08
C SER A 169 -23.36 3.87 -0.93
N VAL A 170 -23.78 3.64 0.32
CA VAL A 170 -23.02 4.00 1.53
C VAL A 170 -21.68 3.26 1.58
N LYS A 171 -21.67 1.95 1.30
CA LYS A 171 -20.44 1.17 1.30
C LYS A 171 -19.51 1.61 0.17
N ARG A 172 -20.04 1.88 -1.03
CA ARG A 172 -19.24 2.42 -2.16
C ARG A 172 -18.60 3.77 -1.83
N LEU A 173 -19.32 4.63 -1.10
CA LEU A 173 -18.77 5.90 -0.64
C LEU A 173 -17.63 5.70 0.38
N GLN A 174 -17.78 4.74 1.30
CA GLN A 174 -16.72 4.38 2.25
C GLN A 174 -15.49 3.80 1.53
N GLU A 175 -15.70 2.90 0.56
CA GLU A 175 -14.65 2.35 -0.30
C GLU A 175 -13.88 3.46 -1.02
N ALA A 176 -14.58 4.41 -1.64
CA ALA A 176 -13.95 5.54 -2.32
C ALA A 176 -13.12 6.42 -1.38
N LYS A 177 -13.62 6.67 -0.16
CA LYS A 177 -12.89 7.43 0.86
C LYS A 177 -11.62 6.70 1.31
N GLN A 178 -11.71 5.39 1.55
CA GLN A 178 -10.56 4.57 1.95
C GLN A 178 -9.51 4.48 0.84
N ARG A 179 -9.94 4.28 -0.42
CA ARG A 179 -9.05 4.30 -1.59
C ARG A 179 -8.32 5.63 -1.70
N SER A 180 -9.05 6.74 -1.62
CA SER A 180 -8.46 8.08 -1.69
C SER A 180 -7.43 8.31 -0.58
N TYR A 181 -7.69 7.83 0.64
CA TYR A 181 -6.75 7.90 1.74
C TYR A 181 -5.46 7.11 1.45
N LEU A 182 -5.56 5.85 1.02
CA LEU A 182 -4.40 5.02 0.69
C LEU A 182 -3.58 5.63 -0.45
N TYR A 183 -4.25 6.10 -1.51
CA TYR A 183 -3.59 6.71 -2.67
C TYR A 183 -2.79 7.94 -2.28
N LYS A 184 -3.39 8.85 -1.50
CA LYS A 184 -2.70 10.05 -1.02
C LYS A 184 -1.50 9.69 -0.14
N ARG A 185 -1.62 8.64 0.68
CA ARG A 185 -0.53 8.22 1.56
C ARG A 185 0.62 7.57 0.79
N ILE A 186 0.31 6.75 -0.21
CA ILE A 186 1.31 6.18 -1.13
C ILE A 186 2.00 7.30 -1.91
N GLU A 187 1.25 8.25 -2.47
CA GLU A 187 1.81 9.37 -3.22
C GLU A 187 2.74 10.25 -2.36
N TYR A 188 2.38 10.48 -1.10
CA TYR A 188 3.26 11.15 -0.14
C TYR A 188 4.60 10.42 -0.02
N TYR A 189 4.60 9.09 0.23
CA TYR A 189 5.83 8.32 0.32
C TYR A 189 6.57 8.23 -1.02
N ASP A 190 5.87 8.17 -2.16
CA ASP A 190 6.51 8.21 -3.49
C ASP A 190 7.36 9.48 -3.67
N GLN A 191 6.87 10.62 -3.19
CA GLN A 191 7.60 11.90 -3.26
C GLN A 191 8.81 11.92 -2.32
N GLU A 192 8.61 11.56 -1.05
CA GLU A 192 9.69 11.51 -0.06
C GLU A 192 10.81 10.54 -0.47
N ILE A 193 10.44 9.36 -0.96
CA ILE A 193 11.41 8.36 -1.45
C ILE A 193 12.16 8.91 -2.65
N LYS A 194 11.49 9.52 -3.64
CA LYS A 194 12.17 10.12 -4.80
C LYS A 194 13.20 11.17 -4.42
N VAL A 195 12.96 11.96 -3.37
CA VAL A 195 13.93 12.93 -2.87
C VAL A 195 15.19 12.21 -2.38
N GLU A 196 15.05 11.20 -1.52
CA GLU A 196 16.19 10.45 -1.00
C GLU A 196 16.91 9.63 -2.07
N LEU A 197 16.18 8.98 -2.99
CA LEU A 197 16.76 8.25 -4.13
C LEU A 197 17.65 9.18 -4.98
N ASN A 198 17.15 10.38 -5.29
CA ASN A 198 17.91 11.36 -6.05
C ASN A 198 19.16 11.83 -5.29
N PHE A 199 19.07 12.03 -3.97
CA PHE A 199 20.21 12.40 -3.14
C PHE A 199 21.27 11.30 -3.17
N ILE A 200 20.88 10.05 -2.87
CA ILE A 200 21.77 8.89 -2.82
C ILE A 200 22.46 8.68 -4.18
N LYS A 201 21.70 8.73 -5.28
CA LYS A 201 22.23 8.59 -6.64
C LYS A 201 23.23 9.70 -7.00
N LYS A 202 22.98 10.94 -6.59
CA LYS A 202 23.87 12.07 -6.91
C LYS A 202 25.14 12.09 -6.07
N HIS A 203 25.02 11.90 -4.76
CA HIS A 203 26.11 12.06 -3.79
C HIS A 203 26.96 10.81 -3.62
N PHE A 204 26.33 9.64 -3.65
CA PHE A 204 27.01 8.37 -3.43
C PHE A 204 27.17 7.56 -4.70
N LYS A 205 26.44 7.84 -5.79
CA LYS A 205 26.42 7.00 -7.01
C LYS A 205 25.88 5.59 -6.73
N ASP A 206 24.95 5.50 -5.80
CA ASP A 206 24.28 4.27 -5.42
C ASP A 206 22.91 4.17 -6.09
N GLU A 207 22.48 2.95 -6.37
CA GLU A 207 21.12 2.64 -6.79
C GLU A 207 20.43 1.83 -5.68
N VAL A 208 19.30 2.35 -5.19
CA VAL A 208 18.52 1.67 -4.16
C VAL A 208 17.53 0.72 -4.82
N SER A 209 17.57 -0.55 -4.40
CA SER A 209 16.65 -1.59 -4.85
C SER A 209 15.92 -2.21 -3.67
N TYR A 210 14.76 -2.83 -3.95
CA TYR A 210 14.01 -3.64 -3.00
C TYR A 210 13.74 -5.00 -3.65
N LYS A 211 14.14 -6.08 -2.98
CA LYS A 211 14.13 -7.45 -3.54
C LYS A 211 14.84 -7.52 -4.91
N GLY A 212 15.91 -6.75 -5.08
CA GLY A 212 16.69 -6.67 -6.31
C GLY A 212 16.09 -5.83 -7.46
N ARG A 213 14.88 -5.27 -7.32
CA ARG A 213 14.30 -4.37 -8.32
C ARG A 213 14.61 -2.90 -8.00
N PRO A 214 15.12 -2.08 -8.93
CA PRO A 214 15.35 -0.65 -8.71
C PRO A 214 14.09 0.06 -8.22
N TYR A 215 14.20 0.81 -7.13
CA TYR A 215 13.01 1.34 -6.46
C TYR A 215 12.33 2.48 -7.25
N GLU A 216 13.09 3.18 -8.10
CA GLU A 216 12.53 4.19 -9.00
C GLU A 216 11.52 3.56 -10.00
N GLU A 217 11.76 2.33 -10.44
CA GLU A 217 10.84 1.59 -11.30
C GLU A 217 9.61 1.11 -10.54
N LYS A 218 9.80 0.57 -9.33
CA LYS A 218 8.71 0.14 -8.44
C LYS A 218 7.69 1.27 -8.22
N ILE A 219 8.16 2.50 -8.01
CA ILE A 219 7.26 3.66 -7.86
C ILE A 219 6.37 3.89 -9.09
N LYS A 220 6.89 3.65 -10.30
CA LYS A 220 6.16 3.84 -11.56
C LYS A 220 5.13 2.73 -11.77
N TRP A 221 5.48 1.48 -11.47
CA TRP A 221 4.75 0.32 -11.96
C TRP A 221 3.92 -0.42 -10.90
N ASP A 222 4.33 -0.46 -9.63
CA ASP A 222 3.75 -1.38 -8.64
C ASP A 222 2.23 -1.27 -8.54
N ARG A 223 1.66 -0.05 -8.58
CA ARG A 223 0.21 0.14 -8.50
C ARG A 223 -0.53 -0.44 -9.71
N ILE A 224 0.03 -0.24 -10.90
CA ILE A 224 -0.56 -0.70 -12.16
C ILE A 224 -0.42 -2.22 -12.24
N GLU A 225 0.77 -2.75 -11.95
CA GLU A 225 1.05 -4.19 -11.90
C GLU A 225 0.15 -4.89 -10.88
N MET A 226 0.01 -4.34 -9.67
CA MET A 226 -0.88 -4.89 -8.64
C MET A 226 -2.33 -5.01 -9.14
N LEU A 227 -2.88 -3.97 -9.76
CA LEU A 227 -4.24 -4.02 -10.30
C LEU A 227 -4.36 -5.00 -11.47
N TYR A 228 -3.36 -5.04 -12.34
CA TYR A 228 -3.27 -5.99 -13.45
C TYR A 228 -3.27 -7.44 -12.95
N TRP A 229 -2.42 -7.77 -11.98
CA TRP A 229 -2.34 -9.12 -11.41
C TRP A 229 -3.64 -9.54 -10.73
N LEU A 230 -4.31 -8.64 -10.00
CA LEU A 230 -5.63 -8.93 -9.43
C LEU A 230 -6.68 -9.23 -10.51
N GLN A 231 -6.60 -8.57 -11.67
CA GLN A 231 -7.51 -8.83 -12.78
C GLN A 231 -7.19 -10.16 -13.48
N GLU A 232 -5.91 -10.45 -13.72
CA GLU A 232 -5.49 -11.71 -14.34
C GLU A 232 -5.76 -12.92 -13.43
N GLU A 233 -5.61 -12.78 -12.11
CA GLU A 233 -5.99 -13.78 -11.11
C GLU A 233 -7.49 -14.13 -11.20
N ARG A 234 -8.35 -13.11 -11.34
CA ARG A 234 -9.80 -13.32 -11.48
C ARG A 234 -10.16 -13.99 -12.81
N LYS A 235 -9.57 -13.53 -13.91
CA LYS A 235 -9.80 -14.09 -15.24
C LYS A 235 -9.38 -15.56 -15.31
N SER A 236 -8.18 -15.88 -14.85
CA SER A 236 -7.68 -17.25 -14.81
C SER A 236 -8.54 -18.15 -13.93
N SER A 237 -9.00 -17.65 -12.77
CA SER A 237 -9.92 -18.36 -11.89
C SER A 237 -11.27 -18.64 -12.54
N ALA A 238 -11.84 -17.67 -13.26
CA ALA A 238 -13.10 -17.83 -13.97
C ALA A 238 -13.00 -18.86 -15.11
N ILE A 239 -11.93 -18.80 -15.91
CA ILE A 239 -11.66 -19.79 -16.98
C ILE A 239 -11.53 -21.19 -16.37
N ARG A 240 -10.77 -21.33 -15.28
CA ARG A 240 -10.59 -22.61 -14.59
C ARG A 240 -11.92 -23.16 -14.07
N TYR A 241 -12.76 -22.30 -13.48
CA TYR A 241 -14.08 -22.70 -12.99
C TYR A 241 -14.99 -23.18 -14.14
N GLU A 242 -15.09 -22.41 -15.23
CA GLU A 242 -15.89 -22.81 -16.40
C GLU A 242 -15.39 -24.13 -17.01
N SER A 243 -14.07 -24.32 -17.10
CA SER A 243 -13.49 -25.58 -17.58
C SER A 243 -13.84 -26.79 -16.70
N MET A 244 -14.03 -26.60 -15.39
CA MET A 244 -14.42 -27.65 -14.46
C MET A 244 -15.93 -27.93 -14.51
N MET A 245 -16.76 -26.89 -14.67
CA MET A 245 -18.23 -27.01 -14.62
C MET A 245 -18.85 -27.36 -15.97
N ARG A 246 -18.21 -26.99 -17.07
CA ARG A 246 -18.55 -27.40 -18.43
C ARG A 246 -17.35 -28.12 -19.03
N PRO A 247 -17.06 -29.37 -18.62
CA PRO A 247 -16.04 -30.14 -19.31
C PRO A 247 -16.46 -30.21 -20.78
N PHE A 248 -15.65 -29.62 -21.65
CA PHE A 248 -15.85 -29.74 -23.08
C PHE A 248 -15.82 -31.23 -23.37
N GLN A 249 -16.94 -31.81 -23.81
CA GLN A 249 -16.92 -33.12 -24.41
C GLN A 249 -16.13 -32.98 -25.70
N VAL A 250 -14.82 -33.26 -25.65
CA VAL A 250 -14.06 -33.53 -26.85
C VAL A 250 -14.70 -34.78 -27.44
N GLY A 251 -15.69 -34.60 -28.30
CA GLY A 251 -16.13 -35.67 -29.17
C GLY A 251 -14.87 -36.14 -29.89
N THR A 252 -14.48 -37.38 -29.67
CA THR A 252 -13.47 -38.03 -30.51
C THR A 252 -14.06 -38.00 -31.91
N ALA A 253 -13.72 -36.98 -32.70
CA ALA A 253 -13.95 -37.01 -34.13
C ALA A 253 -13.16 -38.22 -34.58
N GLN A 254 -13.86 -39.32 -34.80
CA GLN A 254 -13.31 -40.53 -35.35
C GLN A 254 -12.96 -40.14 -36.78
N LEU A 255 -11.72 -39.67 -36.97
CA LEU A 255 -11.20 -39.34 -38.29
C LEU A 255 -11.33 -40.61 -39.11
N GLU A 256 -12.12 -40.54 -40.19
CA GLU A 256 -12.24 -41.67 -41.09
C GLU A 256 -10.84 -42.03 -41.60
N PRO A 257 -10.48 -43.32 -41.66
CA PRO A 257 -9.18 -43.74 -42.16
C PRO A 257 -8.93 -43.13 -43.53
N ILE A 258 -7.77 -42.51 -43.71
CA ILE A 258 -7.34 -41.95 -45.00
C ILE A 258 -7.41 -43.10 -46.03
N PRO A 259 -8.21 -42.97 -47.11
CA PRO A 259 -8.29 -44.00 -48.14
C PRO A 259 -6.90 -44.24 -48.73
N ASN A 260 -6.52 -45.51 -48.86
CA ASN A 260 -5.24 -46.00 -49.34
C ASN A 260 -4.61 -45.11 -50.42
N LEU A 261 -3.42 -44.61 -50.14
CA LEU A 261 -2.52 -44.08 -51.17
C LEU A 261 -2.25 -45.21 -52.19
N PRO A 262 -2.28 -44.92 -53.50
CA PRO A 262 -2.00 -45.91 -54.52
C PRO A 262 -0.57 -46.45 -54.30
N GLN A 263 -0.46 -47.77 -54.15
CA GLN A 263 0.83 -48.43 -54.13
C GLN A 263 1.51 -48.19 -55.47
N GLU A 264 2.71 -47.61 -55.43
CA GLU A 264 3.59 -47.54 -56.58
C GLU A 264 3.78 -48.95 -57.14
N GLY A 265 3.23 -49.16 -58.33
CA GLY A 265 3.40 -50.39 -59.09
C GLY A 265 4.88 -50.52 -59.48
N VAL A 266 5.55 -51.46 -58.83
CA VAL A 266 6.73 -52.12 -59.37
C VAL A 266 6.28 -52.95 -60.57
N VAL A 267 6.60 -52.49 -61.80
CA VAL A 267 7.13 -53.30 -62.91
C VAL A 267 8.03 -52.42 -63.77
#